data_AF-A0A679KII9-F1
#
_entry.id   AF-A0A679KII9-F1
#
_cell.length_a   1.000
_cell.length_b   1.000
_cell.length_c   1.000
_cell.angle_alpha   90.00
_cell.angle_beta   90.00
_cell.angle_gamma   90.00
#
_symmetry.space_group_name_H-M   'P 1'
#
loop_
_entity.id
_entity.type
_entity.pdbx_description
1 polymer ?
#
loop_
_entity_poly.entity_id
_entity_poly.type
_entity_poly.pdbx_seq_one_letter_code
_entity_poly.pdbx_strand_id
1 'polypeptide(L)'
;MADRDATPAHAATEGLLARIAEADGQPFRADDERLALSGLRAGREVLLARIPPGEAAPPWWDARHRGLGLCRAHLDGADLVEADLSGANLSGASLVGALARSARFEGAILEEANFSEADCSGANFTGIVGGEAHFSDAMLEDADFTGATMRFARMQRALLDGATFARADLWGADFTGADADYSRFDGGRLDEANLSDMNLTFANFDGASLKKARLTGSRLRGASLSGAALDGADLSGADLSDTNLVRLNLMSCRLRHARFSGALLTGVRFRVDQLGGAVGEEIAGEYEAAQASYLAIEHNMKSIGSHDEASWAYKRGRRMGRLHAGAEARAAWSRRTRAPKTWKPVLQSGYRWVADRFVEWLCDYGESLSRIARAFVILIFVFGALFGIAGGLIPEGGNGSATYNPLDLLSYSALNMMTANPPEIGVKPVGRFTNLLVGIEGAAGIILMGLFGFVLGNRLRR
;
A
#
# COMPACT_ATOMS: atom_id res chain seq x y z
N MET A 1 -4.88 -26.92 45.57
CA MET A 1 -5.07 -26.29 46.90
C MET A 1 -4.06 -25.15 46.97
N ALA A 2 -4.54 -23.91 47.22
CA ALA A 2 -4.04 -22.61 46.71
C ALA A 2 -4.58 -22.37 45.29
N ASP A 3 -5.35 -21.32 44.98
CA ASP A 3 -5.55 -20.01 45.62
C ASP A 3 -7.06 -19.75 45.84
N ARG A 4 -7.47 -19.44 47.07
CA ARG A 4 -8.87 -19.21 47.45
C ARG A 4 -9.00 -17.76 47.88
N ASP A 5 -9.23 -16.90 46.91
CA ASP A 5 -9.89 -15.61 47.09
C ASP A 5 -10.78 -15.38 45.86
N ALA A 6 -11.90 -16.11 45.79
CA ALA A 6 -12.99 -15.72 44.92
C ALA A 6 -13.45 -14.33 45.40
N THR A 7 -13.12 -13.30 44.62
CA THR A 7 -13.46 -11.92 44.97
C THR A 7 -14.97 -11.79 45.16
N PRO A 8 -15.46 -10.87 46.01
CA PRO A 8 -16.90 -10.71 46.28
C PRO A 8 -17.77 -10.54 45.02
N ALA A 9 -17.17 -10.02 43.93
CA ALA A 9 -17.82 -9.83 42.65
C ALA A 9 -17.97 -11.15 41.85
N HIS A 10 -17.02 -12.08 41.95
CA HIS A 10 -17.12 -13.43 41.36
C HIS A 10 -18.30 -14.21 41.97
N ALA A 11 -18.44 -14.16 43.30
CA ALA A 11 -19.55 -14.81 44.00
C ALA A 11 -20.93 -14.19 43.64
N ALA A 12 -20.98 -12.90 43.32
CA ALA A 12 -22.21 -12.24 42.87
C ALA A 12 -22.60 -12.67 41.46
N THR A 13 -21.62 -12.80 40.54
CA THR A 13 -21.84 -13.32 39.18
C THR A 13 -22.26 -14.78 39.21
N GLU A 14 -21.56 -15.63 39.97
CA GLU A 14 -21.94 -17.04 40.17
C GLU A 14 -23.32 -17.17 40.79
N GLY A 15 -23.64 -16.37 41.81
CA GLY A 15 -24.96 -16.38 42.43
C GLY A 15 -26.07 -15.95 41.47
N LEU A 16 -25.79 -14.99 40.57
CA LEU A 16 -26.73 -14.58 39.54
C LEU A 16 -26.96 -15.67 38.51
N LEU A 17 -25.88 -16.28 38.02
CA LEU A 17 -25.89 -17.36 37.05
C LEU A 17 -26.55 -18.61 37.64
N ALA A 18 -26.20 -19.04 38.85
CA ALA A 18 -26.84 -20.15 39.55
C ALA A 18 -28.37 -20.00 39.61
N ARG A 19 -28.87 -18.78 39.86
CA ARG A 19 -30.32 -18.50 39.84
C ARG A 19 -30.93 -18.57 38.45
N ILE A 20 -30.17 -18.28 37.40
CA ILE A 20 -30.59 -18.45 36.00
C ILE A 20 -30.65 -19.94 35.66
N ALA A 21 -29.65 -20.74 36.04
CA ALA A 21 -29.67 -22.20 35.88
C ALA A 21 -30.85 -22.87 36.59
N GLU A 22 -31.13 -22.49 37.84
CA GLU A 22 -32.30 -22.99 38.57
C GLU A 22 -33.59 -22.67 37.81
N ALA A 23 -33.69 -21.48 37.21
CA ALA A 23 -34.83 -21.10 36.37
C ALA A 23 -34.87 -21.82 35.00
N ASP A 24 -33.73 -22.30 34.50
CA ASP A 24 -33.60 -23.02 33.22
C ASP A 24 -33.75 -24.55 33.35
N GLY A 25 -33.81 -25.09 34.57
CA GLY A 25 -33.87 -26.53 34.82
C GLY A 25 -32.60 -27.29 34.39
N GLN A 26 -31.51 -26.57 34.14
CA GLN A 26 -30.19 -27.08 33.80
C GLN A 26 -29.25 -26.68 34.94
N PRO A 27 -28.56 -27.61 35.62
CA PRO A 27 -27.60 -27.21 36.66
C PRO A 27 -26.43 -26.46 36.02
N PHE A 28 -26.07 -25.31 36.58
CA PHE A 28 -24.73 -24.74 36.34
C PHE A 28 -23.71 -25.75 36.82
N ARG A 29 -22.88 -26.25 35.90
CA ARG A 29 -21.66 -26.97 36.28
C ARG A 29 -20.57 -25.92 36.45
N ALA A 30 -20.50 -25.34 37.63
CA ALA A 30 -19.27 -24.68 38.06
C ALA A 30 -18.22 -25.79 38.24
N ASP A 31 -17.63 -26.26 37.14
CA ASP A 31 -16.46 -27.13 37.23
C ASP A 31 -15.31 -26.26 37.76
N ASP A 32 -14.48 -26.82 38.65
CA ASP A 32 -13.53 -26.12 39.55
C ASP A 32 -12.50 -25.16 38.89
N GLU A 33 -12.47 -25.02 37.56
CA GLU A 33 -11.52 -24.16 36.84
C GLU A 33 -12.15 -23.09 35.93
N ARG A 34 -13.41 -23.23 35.46
CA ARG A 34 -14.06 -22.30 34.52
C ARG A 34 -15.58 -22.26 34.69
N LEU A 35 -16.18 -21.07 34.56
CA LEU A 35 -17.64 -20.91 34.48
C LEU A 35 -18.18 -21.58 33.20
N ALA A 36 -18.76 -22.78 33.31
CA ALA A 36 -19.32 -23.51 32.17
C ALA A 36 -20.72 -22.98 31.81
N LEU A 37 -20.76 -22.08 30.84
CA LEU A 37 -21.93 -21.37 30.32
C LEU A 37 -22.28 -21.80 28.88
N SER A 38 -21.68 -22.87 28.37
CA SER A 38 -21.88 -23.32 27.00
C SER A 38 -23.35 -23.63 26.72
N GLY A 39 -23.85 -23.12 25.60
CA GLY A 39 -25.25 -23.29 25.17
C GLY A 39 -26.29 -22.59 26.06
N LEU A 40 -25.87 -21.73 27.00
CA LEU A 40 -26.80 -20.96 27.85
C LEU A 40 -27.82 -20.20 26.99
N ARG A 41 -29.11 -20.28 27.32
CA ARG A 41 -30.19 -19.62 26.58
C ARG A 41 -30.74 -18.42 27.32
N ALA A 42 -29.92 -17.38 27.45
CA ALA A 42 -30.23 -16.17 28.19
C ALA A 42 -30.50 -14.94 27.30
N GLY A 43 -30.91 -15.16 26.04
CA GLY A 43 -31.31 -14.09 25.13
C GLY A 43 -32.53 -13.30 25.62
N ARG A 44 -32.58 -12.02 25.27
CA ARG A 44 -33.64 -11.06 25.65
C ARG A 44 -35.05 -11.61 25.52
N GLU A 45 -35.39 -12.22 24.38
CA GLU A 45 -36.75 -12.70 24.11
C GLU A 45 -37.14 -13.86 25.04
N VAL A 46 -36.21 -14.80 25.24
CA VAL A 46 -36.39 -15.98 26.11
C VAL A 46 -36.56 -15.55 27.56
N LEU A 47 -35.73 -14.60 28.02
CA LEU A 47 -35.80 -14.10 29.39
C LEU A 47 -37.05 -13.23 29.63
N LEU A 48 -37.43 -12.38 28.67
CA LEU A 48 -38.62 -11.54 28.79
C LEU A 48 -39.90 -12.38 28.93
N ALA A 49 -40.00 -13.49 28.20
CA ALA A 49 -41.15 -14.40 28.28
C ALA A 49 -41.32 -15.05 29.66
N ARG A 50 -40.27 -15.04 30.51
CA ARG A 50 -40.30 -15.61 31.86
C ARG A 50 -40.70 -14.61 32.93
N ILE A 51 -40.75 -13.32 32.61
CA ILE A 51 -41.11 -12.27 33.57
C ILE A 51 -42.64 -12.12 33.52
N PRO A 52 -43.37 -12.48 34.58
CA PRO A 52 -44.82 -12.37 34.58
C PRO A 52 -45.26 -10.91 34.47
N PRO A 53 -46.33 -10.62 33.71
CA PRO A 53 -46.83 -9.25 33.58
C PRO A 53 -47.31 -8.72 34.93
N GLY A 54 -46.75 -7.57 35.35
CA GLY A 54 -47.13 -6.89 36.59
C GLY A 54 -46.31 -7.28 37.83
N GLU A 55 -45.37 -8.23 37.71
CA GLU A 55 -44.43 -8.55 38.77
C GLU A 55 -43.18 -7.64 38.74
N ALA A 56 -42.52 -7.51 39.88
CA ALA A 56 -41.26 -6.79 39.97
C ALA A 56 -40.18 -7.52 39.15
N ALA A 57 -39.35 -6.76 38.44
CA ALA A 57 -38.27 -7.32 37.64
C ALA A 57 -37.34 -8.18 38.53
N PRO A 58 -37.00 -9.40 38.10
CA PRO A 58 -36.10 -10.25 38.86
C PRO A 58 -34.68 -9.64 38.90
N PRO A 59 -33.85 -9.96 39.90
CA PRO A 59 -32.54 -9.33 40.08
C PRO A 59 -31.55 -9.51 38.91
N TRP A 60 -31.74 -10.54 38.08
CA TRP A 60 -30.95 -10.78 36.87
C TRP A 60 -31.41 -9.98 35.65
N TRP A 61 -32.55 -9.29 35.72
CA TRP A 61 -33.08 -8.52 34.61
C TRP A 61 -32.69 -7.05 34.71
N ASP A 62 -31.97 -6.54 33.71
CA ASP A 62 -31.79 -5.11 33.53
C ASP A 62 -33.04 -4.53 32.88
N ALA A 63 -33.90 -3.91 33.69
CA ALA A 63 -35.13 -3.28 33.21
C ALA A 63 -34.89 -2.09 32.27
N ARG A 64 -33.75 -1.40 32.36
CA ARG A 64 -33.44 -0.24 31.50
C ARG A 64 -33.13 -0.68 30.07
N HIS A 65 -32.31 -1.72 29.94
CA HIS A 65 -31.84 -2.22 28.65
C HIS A 65 -32.60 -3.45 28.15
N ARG A 66 -33.54 -3.94 28.97
CA ARG A 66 -34.42 -5.08 28.69
C ARG A 66 -33.60 -6.31 28.28
N GLY A 67 -32.76 -6.77 29.18
CA GLY A 67 -31.91 -7.94 28.94
C GLY A 67 -31.30 -8.49 30.22
N LEU A 68 -30.43 -9.49 30.07
CA LEU A 68 -29.68 -10.04 31.18
C LEU A 68 -28.71 -8.99 31.76
N GLY A 69 -28.78 -8.73 33.06
CA GLY A 69 -27.91 -7.79 33.75
C GLY A 69 -26.60 -8.44 34.21
N LEU A 70 -25.53 -8.23 33.44
CA LEU A 70 -24.16 -8.69 33.74
C LEU A 70 -23.17 -7.51 33.85
N CYS A 71 -23.67 -6.33 34.18
CA CYS A 71 -22.84 -5.14 34.36
C CYS A 71 -21.74 -5.41 35.40
N ARG A 72 -20.48 -5.21 35.01
CA ARG A 72 -19.27 -5.51 35.81
C ARG A 72 -19.18 -6.96 36.31
N ALA A 73 -19.79 -7.90 35.60
CA ALA A 73 -19.63 -9.32 35.88
C ALA A 73 -18.19 -9.77 35.60
N HIS A 74 -17.71 -10.75 36.36
CA HIS A 74 -16.43 -11.42 36.10
C HIS A 74 -16.70 -12.78 35.47
N LEU A 75 -16.35 -12.90 34.19
CA LEU A 75 -16.52 -14.08 33.33
C LEU A 75 -15.18 -14.46 32.67
N ASP A 76 -14.07 -14.14 33.32
CA ASP A 76 -12.72 -14.45 32.82
C ASP A 76 -12.56 -15.97 32.66
N GLY A 77 -12.06 -16.40 31.51
CA GLY A 77 -11.90 -17.81 31.17
C GLY A 77 -13.21 -18.61 31.07
N ALA A 78 -14.38 -17.97 31.12
CA ALA A 78 -15.66 -18.66 31.07
C ALA A 78 -15.86 -19.38 29.73
N ASP A 79 -16.49 -20.55 29.76
CA ASP A 79 -16.89 -21.28 28.56
C ASP A 79 -18.29 -20.82 28.13
N LEU A 80 -18.34 -19.94 27.14
CA LEU A 80 -19.52 -19.33 26.55
C LEU A 80 -19.82 -19.88 25.14
N VAL A 81 -19.26 -21.05 24.78
CA VAL A 81 -19.44 -21.61 23.44
C VAL A 81 -20.93 -21.77 23.14
N GLU A 82 -21.39 -21.18 22.03
CA GLU A 82 -22.80 -21.15 21.60
C GLU A 82 -23.79 -20.54 22.62
N ALA A 83 -23.30 -19.79 23.61
CA ALA A 83 -24.17 -19.11 24.57
C ALA A 83 -24.95 -17.97 23.89
N ASP A 84 -26.22 -17.84 24.23
CA ASP A 84 -27.09 -16.73 23.83
C ASP A 84 -27.17 -15.70 24.96
N LEU A 85 -26.48 -14.59 24.75
CA LEU A 85 -26.46 -13.39 25.59
C LEU A 85 -27.02 -12.19 24.82
N SER A 86 -27.90 -12.44 23.83
CA SER A 86 -28.46 -11.40 22.98
C SER A 86 -29.22 -10.37 23.82
N GLY A 87 -28.82 -9.11 23.69
CA GLY A 87 -29.39 -7.99 24.43
C GLY A 87 -28.96 -7.87 25.89
N ALA A 88 -27.98 -8.65 26.36
CA ALA A 88 -27.44 -8.53 27.71
C ALA A 88 -26.74 -7.18 27.91
N ASN A 89 -26.77 -6.68 29.15
CA ASN A 89 -25.94 -5.58 29.60
C ASN A 89 -24.66 -6.16 30.22
N LEU A 90 -23.55 -6.06 29.50
CA LEU A 90 -22.20 -6.46 29.91
C LEU A 90 -21.30 -5.24 30.13
N SER A 91 -21.85 -4.05 30.38
CA SER A 91 -21.05 -2.83 30.59
C SER A 91 -20.01 -3.04 31.69
N GLY A 92 -18.74 -2.80 31.36
CA GLY A 92 -17.60 -3.00 32.27
C GLY A 92 -17.37 -4.44 32.73
N ALA A 93 -18.01 -5.44 32.11
CA ALA A 93 -17.78 -6.85 32.42
C ALA A 93 -16.38 -7.29 31.97
N SER A 94 -15.77 -8.21 32.71
CA SER A 94 -14.50 -8.83 32.35
C SER A 94 -14.78 -10.22 31.78
N LEU A 95 -14.30 -10.48 30.57
CA LEU A 95 -14.40 -11.73 29.82
C LEU A 95 -13.01 -12.11 29.27
N VAL A 96 -11.94 -11.80 30.02
CA VAL A 96 -10.57 -12.00 29.57
C VAL A 96 -10.32 -13.50 29.36
N GLY A 97 -9.85 -13.87 28.18
CA GLY A 97 -9.59 -15.28 27.85
C GLY A 97 -10.83 -16.18 27.81
N ALA A 98 -12.05 -15.61 27.77
CA ALA A 98 -13.28 -16.39 27.67
C ALA A 98 -13.38 -17.15 26.34
N LEU A 99 -14.00 -18.32 26.34
CA LEU A 99 -14.27 -19.12 25.14
C LEU A 99 -15.70 -18.86 24.67
N ALA A 100 -15.90 -17.88 23.79
CA ALA A 100 -17.21 -17.45 23.30
C ALA A 100 -17.41 -17.75 21.79
N ARG A 101 -16.84 -18.86 21.29
CA ARG A 101 -17.04 -19.29 19.90
C ARG A 101 -18.51 -19.44 19.57
N SER A 102 -18.92 -18.84 18.46
CA SER A 102 -20.32 -18.83 17.98
C SER A 102 -21.34 -18.34 19.02
N ALA A 103 -20.90 -17.60 20.05
CA ALA A 103 -21.80 -16.98 21.01
C ALA A 103 -22.60 -15.84 20.35
N ARG A 104 -23.78 -15.55 20.91
CA ARG A 104 -24.67 -14.50 20.40
C ARG A 104 -24.71 -13.34 21.38
N PHE A 105 -24.20 -12.20 20.94
CA PHE A 105 -24.22 -10.92 21.65
C PHE A 105 -25.07 -9.88 20.90
N GLU A 106 -25.99 -10.31 20.04
CA GLU A 106 -26.80 -9.42 19.20
C GLU A 106 -27.49 -8.34 20.04
N GLY A 107 -27.23 -7.08 19.72
CA GLY A 107 -27.79 -5.92 20.43
C GLY A 107 -27.43 -5.82 21.92
N ALA A 108 -26.37 -6.51 22.36
CA ALA A 108 -25.83 -6.40 23.72
C ALA A 108 -25.11 -5.05 23.93
N ILE A 109 -24.99 -4.66 25.20
CA ILE A 109 -24.25 -3.47 25.61
C ILE A 109 -22.94 -3.92 26.21
N LEU A 110 -21.84 -3.59 25.54
CA LEU A 110 -20.48 -3.97 25.85
C LEU A 110 -19.60 -2.76 26.19
N GLU A 111 -20.20 -1.62 26.56
CA GLU A 111 -19.44 -0.40 26.91
C GLU A 111 -18.39 -0.71 27.98
N GLU A 112 -17.11 -0.40 27.70
CA GLU A 112 -15.97 -0.69 28.57
C GLU A 112 -15.77 -2.18 28.94
N ALA A 113 -16.46 -3.11 28.27
CA ALA A 113 -16.30 -4.54 28.51
C ALA A 113 -14.95 -5.04 27.99
N ASN A 114 -14.35 -6.01 28.69
CA ASN A 114 -13.03 -6.52 28.39
C ASN A 114 -13.06 -7.96 27.88
N PHE A 115 -12.90 -8.13 26.58
CA PHE A 115 -12.74 -9.40 25.85
C PHE A 115 -11.29 -9.65 25.42
N SER A 116 -10.30 -9.05 26.09
CA SER A 116 -8.89 -9.27 25.72
C SER A 116 -8.55 -10.76 25.80
N GLU A 117 -7.81 -11.27 24.82
CA GLU A 117 -7.41 -12.69 24.72
C GLU A 117 -8.58 -13.69 24.60
N ALA A 118 -9.83 -13.22 24.46
CA ALA A 118 -10.98 -14.11 24.31
C ALA A 118 -11.02 -14.78 22.93
N ASP A 119 -11.54 -16.01 22.90
CA ASP A 119 -11.85 -16.74 21.67
C ASP A 119 -13.32 -16.51 21.30
N CYS A 120 -13.56 -15.55 20.41
CA CYS A 120 -14.86 -15.13 19.92
C CYS A 120 -15.07 -15.48 18.44
N SER A 121 -14.37 -16.49 17.90
CA SER A 121 -14.48 -16.85 16.48
C SER A 121 -15.93 -17.22 16.12
N GLY A 122 -16.42 -16.64 15.03
CA GLY A 122 -17.80 -16.80 14.54
C GLY A 122 -18.89 -16.23 15.46
N ALA A 123 -18.54 -15.46 16.50
CA ALA A 123 -19.52 -14.85 17.38
C ALA A 123 -20.30 -13.72 16.68
N ASN A 124 -21.56 -13.54 17.09
CA ASN A 124 -22.43 -12.51 16.53
C ASN A 124 -22.52 -11.29 17.47
N PHE A 125 -21.89 -10.19 17.07
CA PHE A 125 -21.91 -8.88 17.70
C PHE A 125 -22.74 -7.85 16.90
N THR A 126 -23.73 -8.30 16.12
CA THR A 126 -24.56 -7.42 15.30
C THR A 126 -25.25 -6.38 16.18
N GLY A 127 -25.11 -5.10 15.82
CA GLY A 127 -25.81 -3.99 16.49
C GLY A 127 -25.45 -3.77 17.96
N ILE A 128 -24.30 -4.28 18.43
CA ILE A 128 -23.86 -4.01 19.81
C ILE A 128 -23.56 -2.53 20.05
N VAL A 129 -23.59 -2.13 21.32
CA VAL A 129 -23.05 -0.85 21.80
C VAL A 129 -21.79 -1.14 22.60
N GLY A 130 -20.63 -1.02 21.97
CA GLY A 130 -19.32 -1.38 22.53
C GLY A 130 -18.34 -0.21 22.59
N GLY A 131 -18.80 0.97 23.02
CA GLY A 131 -17.92 2.13 23.23
C GLY A 131 -16.79 1.79 24.20
N GLU A 132 -15.54 2.06 23.81
CA GLU A 132 -14.34 1.71 24.59
C GLU A 132 -14.19 0.22 24.97
N ALA A 133 -14.89 -0.70 24.28
CA ALA A 133 -14.72 -2.13 24.51
C ALA A 133 -13.30 -2.60 24.14
N HIS A 134 -12.76 -3.59 24.87
CA HIS A 134 -11.43 -4.13 24.64
C HIS A 134 -11.50 -5.53 24.03
N PHE A 135 -10.84 -5.73 22.91
CA PHE A 135 -10.65 -7.00 22.20
C PHE A 135 -9.18 -7.16 21.81
N SER A 136 -8.26 -6.57 22.58
CA SER A 136 -6.82 -6.70 22.31
C SER A 136 -6.41 -8.17 22.37
N ASP A 137 -5.66 -8.63 21.38
CA ASP A 137 -5.21 -10.04 21.27
C ASP A 137 -6.35 -11.08 21.22
N ALA A 138 -7.60 -10.66 20.98
CA ALA A 138 -8.74 -11.57 20.86
C ALA A 138 -8.75 -12.30 19.50
N MET A 139 -9.30 -13.52 19.49
CA MET A 139 -9.61 -14.26 18.28
C MET A 139 -11.05 -13.95 17.86
N LEU A 140 -11.21 -13.37 16.68
CA LEU A 140 -12.46 -12.81 16.16
C LEU A 140 -12.65 -13.20 14.68
N GLU A 141 -12.05 -14.32 14.26
CA GLU A 141 -12.20 -14.82 12.89
C GLU A 141 -13.69 -15.07 12.59
N ASP A 142 -14.14 -14.66 11.41
CA ASP A 142 -15.55 -14.75 10.97
C ASP A 142 -16.59 -14.09 11.91
N ALA A 143 -16.18 -13.25 12.86
CA ALA A 143 -17.11 -12.56 13.76
C ALA A 143 -17.93 -11.47 13.04
N ASP A 144 -19.18 -11.28 13.47
CA ASP A 144 -20.11 -10.31 12.86
C ASP A 144 -20.36 -9.09 13.74
N PHE A 145 -19.77 -7.95 13.38
CA PHE A 145 -19.97 -6.63 14.00
C PHE A 145 -20.84 -5.69 13.14
N THR A 146 -21.70 -6.24 12.28
CA THR A 146 -22.53 -5.43 11.37
C THR A 146 -23.38 -4.43 12.15
N GLY A 147 -23.25 -3.14 11.80
CA GLY A 147 -23.99 -2.05 12.45
C GLY A 147 -23.63 -1.81 13.92
N ALA A 148 -22.54 -2.40 14.44
CA ALA A 148 -22.08 -2.16 15.80
C ALA A 148 -21.64 -0.70 15.99
N THR A 149 -21.83 -0.16 17.21
CA THR A 149 -21.32 1.14 17.62
C THR A 149 -20.17 0.94 18.60
N MET A 150 -18.93 1.09 18.15
CA MET A 150 -17.72 0.73 18.89
C MET A 150 -16.67 1.83 18.83
N ARG A 151 -17.10 3.06 19.11
CA ARG A 151 -16.20 4.21 19.15
C ARG A 151 -15.10 3.98 20.18
N PHE A 152 -13.86 4.29 19.81
CA PHE A 152 -12.67 4.11 20.65
C PHE A 152 -12.43 2.67 21.14
N ALA A 153 -13.04 1.67 20.50
CA ALA A 153 -12.74 0.28 20.82
C ALA A 153 -11.27 -0.06 20.57
N ARG A 154 -10.74 -0.97 21.37
CA ARG A 154 -9.34 -1.42 21.34
C ARG A 154 -9.29 -2.81 20.75
N MET A 155 -8.69 -2.99 19.59
CA MET A 155 -8.58 -4.25 18.85
C MET A 155 -7.13 -4.49 18.40
N GLN A 156 -6.15 -4.02 19.17
CA GLN A 156 -4.73 -4.17 18.83
C GLN A 156 -4.37 -5.66 18.79
N ARG A 157 -3.67 -6.08 17.73
CA ARG A 157 -3.24 -7.48 17.53
C ARG A 157 -4.37 -8.53 17.55
N ALA A 158 -5.63 -8.12 17.40
CA ALA A 158 -6.74 -9.05 17.25
C ALA A 158 -6.62 -9.82 15.93
N LEU A 159 -7.11 -11.07 15.91
CA LEU A 159 -7.26 -11.88 14.70
C LEU A 159 -8.68 -11.70 14.18
N LEU A 160 -8.84 -11.09 13.02
CA LEU A 160 -10.10 -10.64 12.44
C LEU A 160 -10.31 -11.25 11.04
N ASP A 161 -9.58 -12.31 10.70
CA ASP A 161 -9.65 -12.96 9.38
C ASP A 161 -11.11 -13.27 9.01
N GLY A 162 -11.60 -12.70 7.90
CA GLY A 162 -13.00 -12.84 7.44
C GLY A 162 -14.07 -12.10 8.26
N ALA A 163 -13.72 -11.36 9.31
CA ALA A 163 -14.69 -10.64 10.14
C ALA A 163 -15.42 -9.51 9.36
N THR A 164 -16.63 -9.17 9.79
CA THR A 164 -17.42 -8.09 9.17
C THR A 164 -17.75 -6.97 10.14
N PHE A 165 -17.37 -5.76 9.75
CA PHE A 165 -17.68 -4.47 10.36
C PHE A 165 -18.56 -3.60 9.44
N ALA A 166 -19.31 -4.23 8.54
CA ALA A 166 -20.16 -3.52 7.59
C ALA A 166 -21.10 -2.54 8.32
N ARG A 167 -21.10 -1.27 7.89
CA ARG A 167 -21.88 -0.18 8.50
C ARG A 167 -21.62 0.08 10.00
N ALA A 168 -20.54 -0.43 10.57
CA ALA A 168 -20.18 -0.16 11.96
C ALA A 168 -19.66 1.28 12.16
N ASP A 169 -19.89 1.85 13.35
CA ASP A 169 -19.28 3.10 13.81
C ASP A 169 -18.04 2.80 14.66
N LEU A 170 -16.87 2.88 14.03
CA LEU A 170 -15.55 2.59 14.57
C LEU A 170 -14.73 3.87 14.79
N TRP A 171 -15.40 5.01 15.02
CA TRP A 171 -14.72 6.29 15.17
C TRP A 171 -13.64 6.24 16.27
N GLY A 172 -12.40 6.59 15.92
CA GLY A 172 -11.27 6.60 16.86
C GLY A 172 -10.85 5.23 17.40
N ALA A 173 -11.35 4.12 16.85
CA ALA A 173 -10.96 2.77 17.25
C ALA A 173 -9.49 2.47 16.92
N ASP A 174 -8.85 1.58 17.67
CA ASP A 174 -7.44 1.21 17.53
C ASP A 174 -7.27 -0.26 17.16
N PHE A 175 -6.89 -0.51 15.91
CA PHE A 175 -6.62 -1.81 15.30
C PHE A 175 -5.11 -2.04 15.07
N THR A 176 -4.23 -1.33 15.78
CA THR A 176 -2.78 -1.40 15.53
C THR A 176 -2.28 -2.84 15.53
N GLY A 177 -1.67 -3.25 14.41
CA GLY A 177 -1.08 -4.58 14.24
C GLY A 177 -2.08 -5.75 14.22
N ALA A 178 -3.38 -5.50 14.08
CA ALA A 178 -4.38 -6.56 13.92
C ALA A 178 -4.22 -7.27 12.56
N ASP A 179 -4.65 -8.53 12.50
CA ASP A 179 -4.78 -9.27 11.25
C ASP A 179 -6.24 -9.27 10.80
N ALA A 180 -6.55 -8.76 9.62
CA ALA A 180 -7.91 -8.60 9.12
C ALA A 180 -7.95 -8.85 7.61
N ASP A 181 -7.28 -9.92 7.19
CA ASP A 181 -7.37 -10.37 5.82
C ASP A 181 -8.84 -10.75 5.48
N TYR A 182 -9.23 -10.53 4.22
CA TYR A 182 -10.60 -10.79 3.73
C TYR A 182 -11.76 -10.12 4.51
N SER A 183 -11.45 -9.19 5.41
CA SER A 183 -12.45 -8.53 6.26
C SER A 183 -13.30 -7.52 5.50
N ARG A 184 -14.49 -7.23 6.04
CA ARG A 184 -15.42 -6.25 5.45
C ARG A 184 -15.62 -5.04 6.35
N PHE A 185 -15.41 -3.85 5.80
CA PHE A 185 -15.63 -2.55 6.43
C PHE A 185 -16.58 -1.67 5.59
N ASP A 186 -17.32 -2.26 4.64
CA ASP A 186 -18.14 -1.55 3.67
C ASP A 186 -19.21 -0.67 4.34
N GLY A 187 -19.28 0.59 3.90
CA GLY A 187 -20.16 1.61 4.48
C GLY A 187 -19.90 1.97 5.95
N GLY A 188 -18.82 1.47 6.55
CA GLY A 188 -18.46 1.76 7.94
C GLY A 188 -17.86 3.16 8.12
N ARG A 189 -17.86 3.64 9.37
CA ARG A 189 -17.20 4.88 9.77
C ARG A 189 -15.95 4.56 10.59
N LEU A 190 -14.79 4.82 10.00
CA LEU A 190 -13.46 4.64 10.58
C LEU A 190 -12.69 5.98 10.68
N ASP A 191 -13.40 7.11 10.80
CA ASP A 191 -12.70 8.39 10.91
C ASP A 191 -11.82 8.40 12.18
N GLU A 192 -10.62 8.95 12.06
CA GLU A 192 -9.61 9.04 13.13
C GLU A 192 -9.20 7.68 13.74
N ALA A 193 -9.60 6.55 13.13
CA ALA A 193 -9.18 5.22 13.55
C ALA A 193 -7.68 4.99 13.30
N ASN A 194 -7.06 4.18 14.15
CA ASN A 194 -5.67 3.75 14.00
C ASN A 194 -5.62 2.34 13.43
N LEU A 195 -5.30 2.22 12.15
CA LEU A 195 -5.13 0.99 11.37
C LEU A 195 -3.65 0.75 11.04
N SER A 196 -2.72 1.32 11.82
CA SER A 196 -1.28 1.24 11.54
C SER A 196 -0.79 -0.21 11.67
N ASP A 197 0.09 -0.63 10.76
CA ASP A 197 0.68 -1.97 10.71
C ASP A 197 -0.34 -3.13 10.63
N MET A 198 -1.61 -2.83 10.33
CA MET A 198 -2.69 -3.81 10.18
C MET A 198 -2.55 -4.59 8.87
N ASN A 199 -2.83 -5.89 8.89
CA ASN A 199 -3.01 -6.66 7.66
C ASN A 199 -4.46 -6.49 7.17
N LEU A 200 -4.62 -5.90 5.99
CA LEU A 200 -5.90 -5.58 5.34
C LEU A 200 -5.94 -6.18 3.93
N THR A 201 -5.21 -7.28 3.72
CA THR A 201 -5.10 -7.93 2.41
C THR A 201 -6.48 -8.41 1.97
N PHE A 202 -6.92 -8.01 0.77
CA PHE A 202 -8.27 -8.25 0.22
C PHE A 202 -9.44 -7.70 1.06
N ALA A 203 -9.20 -6.76 1.97
CA ALA A 203 -10.26 -6.13 2.73
C ALA A 203 -11.17 -5.25 1.85
N ASN A 204 -12.45 -5.12 2.24
CA ASN A 204 -13.42 -4.28 1.54
C ASN A 204 -13.76 -3.00 2.33
N PHE A 205 -13.39 -1.84 1.81
CA PHE A 205 -13.72 -0.51 2.35
C PHE A 205 -14.67 0.28 1.46
N ASP A 206 -15.44 -0.37 0.59
CA ASP A 206 -16.33 0.31 -0.35
C ASP A 206 -17.32 1.22 0.38
N GLY A 207 -17.36 2.49 -0.01
CA GLY A 207 -18.20 3.52 0.61
C GLY A 207 -17.87 3.86 2.07
N ALA A 208 -16.79 3.33 2.65
CA ALA A 208 -16.41 3.61 4.03
C ALA A 208 -15.84 5.04 4.20
N SER A 209 -15.97 5.59 5.40
CA SER A 209 -15.32 6.85 5.77
C SER A 209 -14.05 6.57 6.57
N LEU A 210 -12.90 7.01 6.08
CA LEU A 210 -11.56 6.83 6.64
C LEU A 210 -10.89 8.20 6.89
N LYS A 211 -11.68 9.24 7.20
CA LYS A 211 -11.15 10.61 7.30
C LYS A 211 -10.17 10.69 8.45
N LYS A 212 -8.97 11.21 8.18
CA LYS A 212 -7.84 11.29 9.13
C LYS A 212 -7.47 9.95 9.78
N ALA A 213 -7.87 8.81 9.21
CA ALA A 213 -7.44 7.51 9.69
C ALA A 213 -5.92 7.35 9.50
N ARG A 214 -5.28 6.59 10.38
CA ARG A 214 -3.85 6.25 10.28
C ARG A 214 -3.73 4.84 9.70
N LEU A 215 -3.17 4.73 8.51
CA LEU A 215 -2.89 3.48 7.80
C LEU A 215 -1.37 3.33 7.56
N THR A 216 -0.56 3.88 8.46
CA THR A 216 0.90 3.85 8.31
C THR A 216 1.39 2.39 8.32
N GLY A 217 2.15 1.99 7.30
CA GLY A 217 2.74 0.65 7.22
C GLY A 217 1.74 -0.52 7.04
N SER A 218 0.44 -0.25 6.90
CA SER A 218 -0.56 -1.31 6.76
C SER A 218 -0.49 -2.00 5.39
N ARG A 219 -0.95 -3.26 5.33
CA ARG A 219 -0.94 -4.06 4.11
C ARG A 219 -2.33 -4.08 3.49
N LEU A 220 -2.58 -3.24 2.49
CA LEU A 220 -3.87 -3.19 1.78
C LEU A 220 -3.84 -3.95 0.45
N ARG A 221 -2.94 -4.92 0.27
CA ARG A 221 -2.78 -5.60 -1.03
C ARG A 221 -4.12 -6.17 -1.52
N GLY A 222 -4.56 -5.80 -2.71
CA GLY A 222 -5.83 -6.27 -3.28
C GLY A 222 -7.10 -5.73 -2.61
N ALA A 223 -7.01 -4.78 -1.68
CA ALA A 223 -8.17 -4.18 -1.03
C ALA A 223 -8.99 -3.32 -2.01
N SER A 224 -10.30 -3.24 -1.76
CA SER A 224 -11.20 -2.32 -2.47
C SER A 224 -11.49 -1.09 -1.63
N LEU A 225 -11.27 0.10 -2.20
CA LEU A 225 -11.59 1.39 -1.55
C LEU A 225 -12.57 2.19 -2.42
N SER A 226 -13.44 1.54 -3.17
CA SER A 226 -14.31 2.22 -4.14
C SER A 226 -15.28 3.16 -3.43
N GLY A 227 -15.18 4.46 -3.73
CA GLY A 227 -16.02 5.47 -3.10
C GLY A 227 -15.70 5.76 -1.62
N ALA A 228 -14.58 5.26 -1.09
CA ALA A 228 -14.15 5.56 0.27
C ALA A 228 -13.73 7.03 0.43
N ALA A 229 -14.00 7.62 1.60
CA ALA A 229 -13.60 8.99 1.93
C ALA A 229 -12.30 9.00 2.75
N LEU A 230 -11.19 9.44 2.15
CA LEU A 230 -9.84 9.39 2.74
C LEU A 230 -9.29 10.77 3.15
N ASP A 231 -10.16 11.78 3.34
CA ASP A 231 -9.71 13.15 3.62
C ASP A 231 -8.76 13.21 4.82
N GLY A 232 -7.51 13.63 4.59
CA GLY A 232 -6.49 13.75 5.63
C GLY A 232 -5.91 12.44 6.17
N ALA A 233 -6.21 11.29 5.55
CA ALA A 233 -5.68 9.99 5.96
C ALA A 233 -4.14 9.91 5.81
N ASP A 234 -3.50 9.14 6.69
CA ASP A 234 -2.05 8.87 6.63
C ASP A 234 -1.81 7.46 6.06
N LEU A 235 -1.40 7.38 4.80
CA LEU A 235 -1.07 6.13 4.08
C LEU A 235 0.44 5.99 3.90
N SER A 236 1.24 6.63 4.77
CA SER A 236 2.70 6.59 4.66
C SER A 236 3.22 5.16 4.82
N GLY A 237 3.98 4.67 3.85
CA GLY A 237 4.51 3.30 3.86
C GLY A 237 3.46 2.20 3.66
N ALA A 238 2.19 2.54 3.42
CA ALA A 238 1.14 1.56 3.19
C ALA A 238 1.39 0.77 1.90
N ASP A 239 1.07 -0.52 1.91
CA ASP A 239 1.10 -1.35 0.71
C ASP A 239 -0.25 -1.30 -0.01
N LEU A 240 -0.37 -0.45 -1.03
CA LEU A 240 -1.56 -0.36 -1.89
C LEU A 240 -1.41 -1.18 -3.18
N SER A 241 -0.52 -2.17 -3.21
CA SER A 241 -0.34 -3.01 -4.39
C SER A 241 -1.64 -3.74 -4.77
N ASP A 242 -1.92 -3.83 -6.08
CA ASP A 242 -3.13 -4.47 -6.62
C ASP A 242 -4.47 -3.93 -6.06
N THR A 243 -4.49 -2.74 -5.44
CA THR A 243 -5.71 -2.13 -4.89
C THR A 243 -6.58 -1.48 -5.96
N ASN A 244 -7.89 -1.40 -5.70
CA ASN A 244 -8.80 -0.57 -6.48
C ASN A 244 -8.94 0.82 -5.85
N LEU A 245 -8.30 1.82 -6.46
CA LEU A 245 -8.31 3.22 -6.02
C LEU A 245 -9.07 4.13 -6.99
N VAL A 246 -9.75 3.59 -8.01
CA VAL A 246 -10.28 4.35 -9.15
C VAL A 246 -11.09 5.58 -8.72
N ARG A 247 -10.74 6.75 -9.27
CA ARG A 247 -11.37 8.06 -9.03
C ARG A 247 -11.35 8.57 -7.58
N LEU A 248 -10.50 8.02 -6.71
CA LEU A 248 -10.34 8.54 -5.36
C LEU A 248 -9.62 9.90 -5.32
N ASN A 249 -9.97 10.70 -4.31
CA ASN A 249 -9.29 11.95 -4.01
C ASN A 249 -8.33 11.75 -2.84
N LEU A 250 -7.03 11.75 -3.13
CA LEU A 250 -5.96 11.59 -2.14
C LEU A 250 -5.16 12.89 -1.94
N MET A 251 -5.65 14.04 -2.41
CA MET A 251 -4.90 15.32 -2.39
C MET A 251 -4.50 15.79 -0.99
N SER A 252 -5.29 15.43 0.03
CA SER A 252 -5.04 15.77 1.44
C SER A 252 -4.35 14.64 2.21
N CYS A 253 -4.12 13.48 1.59
CA CYS A 253 -3.50 12.33 2.24
C CYS A 253 -1.99 12.48 2.37
N ARG A 254 -1.38 11.73 3.28
CA ARG A 254 0.07 11.49 3.28
C ARG A 254 0.33 10.17 2.57
N LEU A 255 1.17 10.18 1.54
CA LEU A 255 1.45 9.01 0.69
C LEU A 255 2.95 8.68 0.67
N ARG A 256 3.69 9.16 1.68
CA ARG A 256 5.15 9.09 1.67
C ARG A 256 5.56 7.63 1.68
N HIS A 257 6.34 7.21 0.67
CA HIS A 257 6.80 5.83 0.53
C HIS A 257 5.68 4.78 0.45
N ALA A 258 4.47 5.17 0.05
CA ALA A 258 3.41 4.22 -0.27
C ALA A 258 3.79 3.38 -1.51
N ARG A 259 3.24 2.16 -1.58
CA ARG A 259 3.49 1.18 -2.64
C ARG A 259 2.26 1.10 -3.55
N PHE A 260 2.45 0.99 -4.86
CA PHE A 260 1.36 1.04 -5.86
C PHE A 260 1.49 -0.02 -6.95
N SER A 261 2.35 -1.03 -6.76
CA SER A 261 2.59 -2.04 -7.80
C SER A 261 1.28 -2.75 -8.16
N GLY A 262 0.86 -2.65 -9.42
CA GLY A 262 -0.40 -3.24 -9.91
C GLY A 262 -1.69 -2.52 -9.47
N ALA A 263 -1.60 -1.40 -8.74
CA ALA A 263 -2.77 -0.65 -8.30
C ALA A 263 -3.56 -0.03 -9.47
N LEU A 264 -4.89 -0.06 -9.38
CA LEU A 264 -5.79 0.58 -10.33
C LEU A 264 -5.96 2.06 -9.96
N LEU A 265 -5.12 2.91 -10.55
CA LEU A 265 -5.05 4.34 -10.24
C LEU A 265 -5.87 5.24 -11.17
N THR A 266 -6.66 4.74 -12.11
CA THR A 266 -7.31 5.59 -13.12
C THR A 266 -8.19 6.68 -12.49
N GLY A 267 -7.91 7.95 -12.83
CA GLY A 267 -8.64 9.11 -12.34
C GLY A 267 -8.37 9.50 -10.89
N VAL A 268 -7.34 8.93 -10.24
CA VAL A 268 -6.98 9.26 -8.85
C VAL A 268 -6.31 10.61 -8.79
N ARG A 269 -6.77 11.46 -7.86
CA ARG A 269 -6.17 12.79 -7.65
C ARG A 269 -5.18 12.75 -6.49
N PHE A 270 -3.90 12.88 -6.80
CA PHE A 270 -2.82 13.14 -5.84
C PHE A 270 -1.70 13.90 -6.55
N ARG A 271 -0.76 14.43 -5.77
CA ARG A 271 0.45 15.12 -6.27
C ARG A 271 1.67 14.25 -6.02
N VAL A 272 2.59 14.20 -6.99
CA VAL A 272 3.84 13.43 -6.86
C VAL A 272 4.72 13.84 -5.68
N ASP A 273 4.60 15.07 -5.18
CA ASP A 273 5.35 15.53 -3.99
C ASP A 273 4.91 14.80 -2.70
N GLN A 274 3.65 14.35 -2.63
CA GLN A 274 3.12 13.56 -1.52
C GLN A 274 3.84 12.22 -1.33
N LEU A 275 4.48 11.69 -2.38
CA LEU A 275 5.23 10.43 -2.34
C LEU A 275 6.56 10.54 -1.58
N GLY A 276 7.04 11.76 -1.30
CA GLY A 276 8.35 11.97 -0.66
C GLY A 276 9.52 11.65 -1.59
N GLY A 277 9.31 11.78 -2.90
CA GLY A 277 10.34 11.63 -3.93
C GLY A 277 10.54 10.22 -4.48
N ALA A 278 10.05 9.17 -3.81
CA ALA A 278 10.15 7.79 -4.28
C ALA A 278 8.99 6.92 -3.73
N VAL A 279 8.53 5.96 -4.54
CA VAL A 279 7.58 4.93 -4.10
C VAL A 279 8.26 3.95 -3.14
N GLY A 280 7.49 3.28 -2.29
CA GLY A 280 8.03 2.37 -1.27
C GLY A 280 8.88 1.24 -1.85
N GLU A 281 8.52 0.74 -3.03
CA GLU A 281 9.25 -0.31 -3.75
C GLU A 281 10.65 0.15 -4.19
N GLU A 282 10.82 1.43 -4.59
CA GLU A 282 12.14 1.98 -4.92
C GLU A 282 13.03 2.01 -3.67
N ILE A 283 12.47 2.37 -2.52
CA ILE A 283 13.18 2.40 -1.23
C ILE A 283 13.59 0.99 -0.79
N ALA A 284 12.70 0.00 -1.00
CA ALA A 284 12.97 -1.40 -0.70
C ALA A 284 13.98 -2.07 -1.68
N GLY A 285 14.31 -1.41 -2.80
CA GLY A 285 15.18 -1.99 -3.82
C GLY A 285 14.49 -3.00 -4.74
N GLU A 286 13.15 -3.04 -4.72
CA GLU A 286 12.31 -3.92 -5.54
C GLU A 286 12.04 -3.27 -6.90
N TYR A 287 13.07 -3.23 -7.75
CA TYR A 287 13.05 -2.42 -8.97
C TYR A 287 11.97 -2.79 -9.98
N GLU A 288 11.56 -4.06 -10.05
CA GLU A 288 10.49 -4.52 -10.95
C GLU A 288 9.12 -4.01 -10.47
N ALA A 289 8.80 -4.20 -9.19
CA ALA A 289 7.59 -3.68 -8.58
C ALA A 289 7.56 -2.14 -8.64
N ALA A 290 8.69 -1.48 -8.36
CA ALA A 290 8.81 -0.03 -8.49
C ALA A 290 8.53 0.45 -9.93
N GLN A 291 9.00 -0.28 -10.94
CA GLN A 291 8.70 0.03 -12.33
C GLN A 291 7.20 -0.07 -12.62
N ALA A 292 6.52 -1.10 -12.10
CA ALA A 292 5.07 -1.24 -12.22
C ALA A 292 4.32 -0.09 -11.54
N SER A 293 4.75 0.33 -10.35
CA SER A 293 4.18 1.48 -9.62
C SER A 293 4.31 2.76 -10.43
N TYR A 294 5.49 3.04 -10.98
CA TYR A 294 5.70 4.23 -11.81
C TYR A 294 4.89 4.20 -13.11
N LEU A 295 4.68 3.02 -13.71
CA LEU A 295 3.82 2.89 -14.88
C LEU A 295 2.35 3.19 -14.56
N ALA A 296 1.84 2.68 -13.42
CA ALA A 296 0.49 2.96 -12.95
C ALA A 296 0.30 4.46 -12.65
N ILE A 297 1.28 5.08 -11.99
CA ILE A 297 1.29 6.53 -11.72
C ILE A 297 1.32 7.33 -13.03
N GLU A 298 2.18 6.98 -13.98
CA GLU A 298 2.27 7.64 -15.29
C GLU A 298 0.91 7.60 -16.02
N HIS A 299 0.28 6.42 -16.07
CA HIS A 299 -1.03 6.26 -16.72
C HIS A 299 -2.10 7.13 -16.03
N ASN A 300 -2.13 7.11 -14.69
CA ASN A 300 -3.07 7.94 -13.95
C ASN A 300 -2.84 9.44 -14.21
N MET A 301 -1.60 9.92 -14.13
CA MET A 301 -1.27 11.33 -14.32
C MET A 301 -1.69 11.82 -15.71
N LYS A 302 -1.51 10.99 -16.75
CA LYS A 302 -2.07 11.26 -18.08
C LYS A 302 -3.60 11.30 -18.09
N SER A 303 -4.24 10.36 -17.39
CA SER A 303 -5.71 10.29 -17.32
C SER A 303 -6.35 11.53 -16.68
N ILE A 304 -5.65 12.20 -15.77
CA ILE A 304 -6.11 13.44 -15.11
C ILE A 304 -5.53 14.72 -15.76
N GLY A 305 -4.77 14.59 -16.86
CA GLY A 305 -4.20 15.73 -17.59
C GLY A 305 -2.92 16.34 -17.00
N SER A 306 -2.30 15.71 -16.00
CA SER A 306 -1.05 16.17 -15.37
C SER A 306 0.19 15.67 -16.14
N HIS A 307 0.54 16.38 -17.22
CA HIS A 307 1.63 15.97 -18.11
C HIS A 307 3.03 16.03 -17.47
N ASP A 308 3.30 17.02 -16.62
CA ASP A 308 4.59 17.17 -15.95
C ASP A 308 4.84 16.04 -14.93
N GLU A 309 3.82 15.69 -14.15
CA GLU A 309 3.88 14.58 -13.20
C GLU A 309 3.96 13.23 -13.90
N ALA A 310 3.29 13.07 -15.04
CA ALA A 310 3.44 11.89 -15.89
C ALA A 310 4.88 11.74 -16.42
N SER A 311 5.52 12.83 -16.86
CA SER A 311 6.93 12.83 -17.28
C SER A 311 7.87 12.44 -16.13
N TRP A 312 7.59 12.95 -14.91
CA TRP A 312 8.33 12.54 -13.72
C TRP A 312 8.24 11.04 -13.47
N ALA A 313 7.03 10.47 -13.50
CA ALA A 313 6.80 9.05 -13.25
C ALA A 313 7.46 8.18 -14.34
N TYR A 314 7.33 8.58 -15.60
CA TYR A 314 7.98 7.93 -16.73
C TYR A 314 9.52 7.85 -16.55
N LYS A 315 10.18 8.98 -16.25
CA LYS A 315 11.64 9.00 -16.01
C LYS A 315 12.05 8.10 -14.86
N ARG A 316 11.27 8.11 -13.77
CA ARG A 316 11.51 7.23 -12.62
C ARG A 316 11.37 5.76 -12.99
N GLY A 317 10.32 5.37 -13.70
CA GLY A 317 10.11 4.00 -14.19
C GLY A 317 11.25 3.52 -15.08
N ARG A 318 11.73 4.36 -16.02
CA ARG A 318 12.90 4.05 -16.86
C ARG A 318 14.18 3.85 -16.04
N ARG A 319 14.40 4.71 -15.03
CA ARG A 319 15.53 4.56 -14.10
C ARG A 319 15.47 3.23 -13.34
N MET A 320 14.28 2.79 -12.91
CA MET A 320 14.10 1.50 -12.23
C MET A 320 14.43 0.32 -13.15
N GLY A 321 13.96 0.35 -14.41
CA GLY A 321 14.32 -0.68 -15.40
C GLY A 321 15.83 -0.81 -15.61
N ARG A 322 16.55 0.31 -15.67
CA ARG A 322 18.02 0.32 -15.74
C ARG A 322 18.67 -0.29 -14.48
N LEU A 323 18.18 0.05 -13.30
CA LEU A 323 18.70 -0.50 -12.03
C LEU A 323 18.46 -2.00 -11.93
N HIS A 324 17.27 -2.46 -12.34
CA HIS A 324 16.92 -3.88 -12.45
C HIS A 324 17.88 -4.62 -13.39
N ALA A 325 18.07 -4.13 -14.63
CA ALA A 325 19.01 -4.74 -15.59
C ALA A 325 20.45 -4.80 -15.04
N GLY A 326 20.88 -3.77 -14.31
CA GLY A 326 22.19 -3.75 -13.64
C GLY A 326 22.30 -4.73 -12.46
N ALA A 327 21.21 -4.99 -11.73
CA ALA A 327 21.17 -6.00 -10.68
C ALA A 327 21.23 -7.42 -11.28
N GLU A 328 20.46 -7.69 -12.34
CA GLU A 328 20.50 -8.95 -13.07
C GLU A 328 21.89 -9.25 -13.64
N ALA A 329 22.53 -8.26 -14.26
CA ALA A 329 23.88 -8.41 -14.83
C ALA A 329 24.90 -8.81 -13.76
N ARG A 330 24.84 -8.19 -12.57
CA ARG A 330 25.70 -8.53 -11.43
C ARG A 330 25.43 -9.94 -10.90
N ALA A 331 24.15 -10.32 -10.78
CA ALA A 331 23.76 -11.66 -10.35
C ALA A 331 24.14 -12.75 -11.37
N ALA A 332 24.10 -12.44 -12.67
CA ALA A 332 24.59 -13.32 -13.72
C ALA A 332 26.12 -13.47 -13.66
N TRP A 333 26.84 -12.38 -13.38
CA TRP A 333 28.29 -12.39 -13.20
C TRP A 333 28.73 -13.23 -11.98
N SER A 334 28.05 -13.11 -10.85
CA SER A 334 28.37 -13.90 -9.65
C SER A 334 28.03 -15.39 -9.80
N ARG A 335 27.01 -15.75 -10.59
CA ARG A 335 26.72 -17.15 -10.93
C ARG A 335 27.77 -17.75 -11.85
N ARG A 336 28.35 -16.96 -12.74
CA ARG A 336 29.41 -17.40 -13.65
C ARG A 336 30.66 -17.87 -12.91
N THR A 337 31.05 -17.22 -11.81
CA THR A 337 32.22 -17.67 -11.02
C THR A 337 32.01 -19.05 -10.40
N ARG A 338 30.75 -19.54 -10.33
CA ARG A 338 30.38 -20.89 -9.89
C ARG A 338 30.11 -21.88 -11.05
N ALA A 339 29.80 -21.41 -12.27
CA ALA A 339 29.57 -22.27 -13.44
C ALA A 339 29.97 -21.55 -14.76
N PRO A 340 31.12 -21.90 -15.39
CA PRO A 340 31.77 -21.07 -16.42
C PRO A 340 31.18 -21.13 -17.84
N LYS A 341 30.04 -21.81 -18.10
CA LYS A 341 29.60 -22.13 -19.48
C LYS A 341 28.55 -21.20 -20.12
N THR A 342 28.00 -20.19 -19.43
CA THR A 342 26.87 -19.38 -19.95
C THR A 342 27.13 -17.87 -19.92
N TRP A 343 27.58 -17.31 -21.04
CA TRP A 343 27.87 -15.87 -21.21
C TRP A 343 26.68 -15.03 -21.69
N LYS A 344 25.70 -15.67 -22.34
CA LYS A 344 24.56 -15.01 -22.97
C LYS A 344 23.77 -14.07 -22.03
N PRO A 345 23.45 -14.46 -20.77
CA PRO A 345 22.68 -13.59 -19.88
C PRO A 345 23.45 -12.34 -19.44
N VAL A 346 24.76 -12.48 -19.20
CA VAL A 346 25.64 -11.36 -18.80
C VAL A 346 25.73 -10.31 -19.90
N LEU A 347 25.89 -10.75 -21.15
CA LEU A 347 25.98 -9.85 -22.30
C LEU A 347 24.65 -9.14 -22.56
N GLN A 348 23.52 -9.84 -22.44
CA GLN A 348 22.19 -9.26 -22.66
C GLN A 348 21.85 -8.18 -21.62
N SER A 349 21.95 -8.49 -20.33
CA SER A 349 21.64 -7.52 -19.26
C SER A 349 22.67 -6.40 -19.19
N GLY A 350 23.95 -6.69 -19.46
CA GLY A 350 25.01 -5.69 -19.54
C GLY A 350 24.79 -4.69 -20.68
N TYR A 351 24.45 -5.17 -21.88
CA TYR A 351 24.12 -4.30 -23.02
C TYR A 351 22.91 -3.41 -22.71
N ARG A 352 21.82 -3.96 -22.15
CA ARG A 352 20.64 -3.18 -21.76
C ARG A 352 21.00 -2.04 -20.80
N TRP A 353 21.78 -2.34 -19.77
CA TRP A 353 22.23 -1.34 -18.80
C TRP A 353 23.06 -0.22 -19.44
N VAL A 354 24.01 -0.57 -20.33
CA VAL A 354 24.84 0.42 -21.04
C VAL A 354 23.98 1.28 -21.96
N ALA A 355 23.08 0.66 -22.71
CA ALA A 355 22.17 1.36 -23.62
C ALA A 355 21.27 2.35 -22.85
N ASP A 356 20.63 1.91 -21.75
CA ASP A 356 19.79 2.79 -20.93
C ASP A 356 20.59 3.92 -20.28
N ARG A 357 21.84 3.66 -19.85
CA ARG A 357 22.74 4.69 -19.33
C ARG A 357 23.06 5.74 -20.39
N PHE A 358 23.35 5.30 -21.61
CA PHE A 358 23.63 6.17 -22.73
C PHE A 358 22.42 7.03 -23.09
N VAL A 359 21.21 6.44 -23.13
CA VAL A 359 19.96 7.17 -23.41
C VAL A 359 19.65 8.21 -22.33
N GLU A 360 19.83 7.87 -21.05
CA GLU A 360 19.66 8.84 -19.94
C GLU A 360 20.62 10.02 -20.08
N TRP A 361 21.89 9.75 -20.37
CA TRP A 361 22.90 10.78 -20.57
C TRP A 361 22.56 11.67 -21.78
N LEU A 362 22.17 11.05 -22.89
CA LEU A 362 21.98 11.72 -24.17
C LEU A 362 20.74 12.63 -24.19
N CYS A 363 19.61 12.15 -23.69
CA CYS A 363 18.33 12.86 -23.82
C CYS A 363 17.42 12.80 -22.60
N ASP A 364 17.89 12.30 -21.46
CA ASP A 364 17.07 12.11 -20.25
C ASP A 364 15.79 11.30 -20.52
N TYR A 365 15.93 10.21 -21.28
CA TYR A 365 14.82 9.38 -21.77
C TYR A 365 13.85 10.08 -22.74
N GLY A 366 14.33 11.09 -23.47
CA GLY A 366 13.56 11.80 -24.48
C GLY A 366 12.83 13.03 -23.94
N GLU A 367 13.27 13.56 -22.79
CA GLU A 367 12.64 14.67 -22.08
C GLU A 367 13.45 15.97 -22.15
N SER A 368 14.74 15.90 -22.51
CA SER A 368 15.64 17.06 -22.43
C SER A 368 16.32 17.41 -23.75
N LEU A 369 15.82 18.48 -24.39
CA LEU A 369 16.44 19.12 -25.57
C LEU A 369 17.85 19.64 -25.27
N SER A 370 18.07 20.20 -24.07
CA SER A 370 19.37 20.75 -23.70
C SER A 370 20.45 19.67 -23.55
N ARG A 371 20.09 18.43 -23.16
CA ARG A 371 21.06 17.32 -23.17
C ARG A 371 21.47 16.93 -24.59
N ILE A 372 20.52 16.88 -25.51
CA ILE A 372 20.80 16.60 -26.93
C ILE A 372 21.69 17.71 -27.50
N ALA A 373 21.38 18.98 -27.26
CA ALA A 373 22.19 20.10 -27.71
C ALA A 373 23.62 20.07 -27.14
N ARG A 374 23.79 19.69 -25.86
CA ARG A 374 25.13 19.47 -25.29
C ARG A 374 25.86 18.31 -25.94
N ALA A 375 25.17 17.22 -26.26
CA ALA A 375 25.75 16.09 -26.96
C ALA A 375 26.23 16.49 -28.37
N PHE A 376 25.46 17.34 -29.07
CA PHE A 376 25.90 17.98 -30.31
C PHE A 376 27.24 18.70 -30.11
N VAL A 377 27.29 19.63 -29.16
CA VAL A 377 28.51 20.42 -28.90
C VAL A 377 29.71 19.52 -28.57
N ILE A 378 29.53 18.51 -27.69
CA ILE A 378 30.61 17.58 -27.31
C ILE A 378 31.14 16.83 -28.53
N LEU A 379 30.27 16.30 -29.38
CA LEU A 379 30.69 15.55 -30.56
C LEU A 379 31.43 16.44 -31.56
N ILE A 380 31.01 17.69 -31.75
CA ILE A 380 31.71 18.65 -32.62
C ILE A 380 33.16 18.85 -32.14
N PHE A 381 33.36 19.02 -30.83
CA PHE A 381 34.70 19.17 -30.28
C PHE A 381 35.53 17.89 -30.40
N VAL A 382 34.94 16.72 -30.14
CA VAL A 382 35.63 15.42 -30.25
C VAL A 382 36.06 15.15 -31.69
N PHE A 383 35.16 15.32 -32.66
CA PHE A 383 35.47 15.09 -34.06
C PHE A 383 36.41 16.16 -34.64
N GLY A 384 36.24 17.44 -34.27
CA GLY A 384 37.22 18.48 -34.58
C GLY A 384 38.64 18.12 -34.12
N ALA A 385 38.79 17.58 -32.90
CA ALA A 385 40.08 17.10 -32.41
C ALA A 385 40.59 15.87 -33.18
N LEU A 386 39.71 14.90 -33.48
CA LEU A 386 40.06 13.71 -34.26
C LEU A 386 40.50 14.06 -35.69
N PHE A 387 39.87 15.05 -36.33
CA PHE A 387 40.28 15.54 -37.64
C PHE A 387 41.66 16.21 -37.59
N GLY A 388 41.93 16.97 -36.52
CA GLY A 388 43.27 17.51 -36.25
C GLY A 388 44.32 16.42 -36.11
N ILE A 389 44.03 15.35 -35.35
CA ILE A 389 44.96 14.21 -35.19
C ILE A 389 45.14 13.43 -36.50
N ALA A 390 44.06 13.27 -37.28
CA ALA A 390 44.11 12.55 -38.55
C ALA A 390 44.92 13.29 -39.62
N GLY A 391 45.18 14.60 -39.47
CA GLY A 391 45.94 15.40 -40.42
C GLY A 391 45.33 15.41 -41.82
N GLY A 392 44.00 15.24 -41.91
CA GLY A 392 43.31 14.86 -43.14
C GLY A 392 42.46 15.95 -43.79
N LEU A 393 42.36 17.15 -43.22
CA LEU A 393 41.54 18.23 -43.79
C LEU A 393 42.42 19.22 -44.56
N ILE A 394 42.25 19.32 -45.88
CA ILE A 394 43.08 20.15 -46.76
C ILE A 394 42.25 21.31 -47.34
N PRO A 395 42.68 22.58 -47.21
CA PRO A 395 42.01 23.72 -47.83
C PRO A 395 42.00 23.65 -49.36
N GLU A 396 40.86 23.96 -49.97
CA GLU A 396 40.73 24.16 -51.40
C GLU A 396 41.49 25.43 -51.81
N GLY A 397 42.45 25.28 -52.73
CA GLY A 397 43.33 26.37 -53.19
C GLY A 397 44.64 26.53 -52.41
N GLY A 398 44.92 25.68 -51.41
CA GLY A 398 46.20 25.65 -50.69
C GLY A 398 47.25 24.70 -51.29
N ASN A 399 48.47 24.71 -50.73
CA ASN A 399 49.63 23.92 -51.18
C ASN A 399 49.51 22.39 -50.92
N GLY A 400 48.31 21.86 -50.65
CA GLY A 400 48.09 20.44 -50.33
C GLY A 400 48.47 20.03 -48.90
N SER A 401 48.79 20.98 -48.02
CA SER A 401 49.07 20.73 -46.60
C SER A 401 47.80 20.70 -45.76
N ALA A 402 47.74 19.81 -44.77
CA ALA A 402 46.62 19.72 -43.84
C ALA A 402 46.52 20.96 -42.94
N THR A 403 45.29 21.37 -42.65
CA THR A 403 44.97 22.46 -41.73
C THR A 403 44.85 21.95 -40.30
N TYR A 404 45.52 22.66 -39.38
CA TYR A 404 45.43 22.44 -37.94
C TYR A 404 44.80 23.62 -37.19
N ASN A 405 44.24 24.58 -37.93
CA ASN A 405 43.54 25.72 -37.36
C ASN A 405 42.26 25.22 -36.64
N PRO A 406 42.13 25.42 -35.32
CA PRO A 406 40.97 24.94 -34.56
C PRO A 406 39.63 25.44 -35.11
N LEU A 407 39.60 26.66 -35.67
CA LEU A 407 38.37 27.22 -36.25
C LEU A 407 37.91 26.44 -37.48
N ASP A 408 38.84 26.04 -38.35
CA ASP A 408 38.52 25.31 -39.58
C ASP A 408 38.12 23.85 -39.26
N LEU A 409 38.80 23.23 -38.29
CA LEU A 409 38.46 21.89 -37.81
C LEU A 409 37.07 21.84 -37.15
N LEU A 410 36.75 22.81 -36.30
CA LEU A 410 35.47 22.86 -35.59
C LEU A 410 34.32 23.27 -36.50
N SER A 411 34.54 24.21 -37.42
CA SER A 411 33.51 24.62 -38.39
C SER A 411 33.18 23.50 -39.37
N TYR A 412 34.19 22.77 -39.86
CA TYR A 412 33.99 21.60 -40.69
C TYR A 412 33.18 20.51 -39.96
N SER A 413 33.59 20.18 -38.72
CA SER A 413 32.89 19.22 -37.86
C SER A 413 31.44 19.64 -37.59
N ALA A 414 31.20 20.91 -37.22
CA ALA A 414 29.86 21.42 -36.96
C ALA A 414 28.93 21.29 -38.18
N LEU A 415 29.43 21.62 -39.36
CA LEU A 415 28.64 21.55 -40.60
C LEU A 415 28.43 20.11 -41.04
N ASN A 416 29.46 19.26 -41.01
CA ASN A 416 29.33 17.85 -41.32
C ASN A 416 28.35 17.12 -40.40
N MET A 417 28.20 17.57 -39.15
CA MET A 417 27.24 17.00 -38.22
C MET A 417 25.80 17.51 -38.43
N MET A 418 25.62 18.61 -39.16
CA MET A 418 24.30 19.16 -39.53
C MET A 418 23.85 18.76 -40.94
N THR A 419 24.77 18.28 -41.78
CA THR A 419 24.49 17.94 -43.18
C THR A 419 24.71 16.46 -43.47
N ALA A 420 23.93 15.88 -44.38
CA ALA A 420 24.11 14.48 -44.81
C ALA A 420 25.32 14.28 -45.75
N ASN A 421 25.83 15.38 -46.33
CA ASN A 421 26.96 15.39 -47.25
C ASN A 421 28.13 16.17 -46.64
N PRO A 422 29.39 15.83 -47.03
CA PRO A 422 30.56 16.60 -46.64
C PRO A 422 30.37 18.07 -47.02
N PRO A 423 30.63 19.02 -46.11
CA PRO A 423 30.30 20.41 -46.36
C PRO A 423 31.32 21.07 -47.29
N GLU A 424 30.84 21.83 -48.28
CA GLU A 424 31.66 22.53 -49.29
C GLU A 424 32.16 23.89 -48.74
N ILE A 425 33.02 23.87 -47.72
CA ILE A 425 33.53 25.09 -47.04
C ILE A 425 35.00 25.34 -47.43
N GLY A 426 35.39 24.97 -48.64
CA GLY A 426 36.77 25.12 -49.09
C GLY A 426 37.77 24.30 -48.27
N VAL A 427 37.36 23.17 -47.67
CA VAL A 427 38.24 22.20 -47.01
C VAL A 427 37.75 20.78 -47.35
N LYS A 428 38.65 19.91 -47.84
CA LYS A 428 38.32 18.53 -48.23
C LYS A 428 38.99 17.49 -47.32
N PRO A 429 38.27 16.42 -46.93
CA PRO A 429 38.85 15.29 -46.23
C PRO A 429 39.68 14.42 -47.19
N VAL A 430 40.90 14.11 -46.78
CA VAL A 430 41.88 13.32 -47.52
C VAL A 430 42.37 12.19 -46.63
N GLY A 431 42.43 10.98 -47.20
CA GLY A 431 42.77 9.75 -46.50
C GLY A 431 41.56 8.90 -46.14
N ARG A 432 41.76 7.58 -46.10
CA ARG A 432 40.69 6.59 -45.79
C ARG A 432 40.14 6.76 -44.38
N PHE A 433 41.02 7.07 -43.42
CA PHE A 433 40.65 7.24 -42.02
C PHE A 433 39.79 8.49 -41.80
N THR A 434 40.18 9.63 -42.38
CA THR A 434 39.42 10.89 -42.32
C THR A 434 38.05 10.75 -42.96
N ASN A 435 37.95 10.10 -44.11
CA ASN A 435 36.66 9.83 -44.77
C ASN A 435 35.76 8.92 -43.93
N LEU A 436 36.32 7.95 -43.22
CA LEU A 436 35.57 7.13 -42.27
C LEU A 436 35.04 7.97 -41.11
N LEU A 437 35.86 8.87 -40.54
CA LEU A 437 35.43 9.79 -39.48
C LEU A 437 34.29 10.71 -39.94
N VAL A 438 34.38 11.26 -41.15
CA VAL A 438 33.32 12.08 -41.76
C VAL A 438 32.00 11.31 -41.85
N GLY A 439 32.04 10.07 -42.32
CA GLY A 439 30.85 9.22 -42.42
C GLY A 439 30.25 8.85 -41.05
N ILE A 440 31.09 8.56 -40.05
CA ILE A 440 30.64 8.25 -38.68
C ILE A 440 30.00 9.48 -38.03
N GLU A 441 30.62 10.66 -38.17
CA GLU A 441 30.10 11.92 -37.62
C GLU A 441 28.77 12.31 -38.28
N GLY A 442 28.66 12.23 -39.61
CA GLY A 442 27.42 12.50 -40.32
C GLY A 442 26.29 11.56 -39.90
N ALA A 443 26.57 10.27 -39.74
CA ALA A 443 25.60 9.30 -39.22
C ALA A 443 25.16 9.63 -37.78
N ALA A 444 26.09 10.02 -36.91
CA ALA A 444 25.78 10.46 -35.56
C ALA A 444 24.92 11.74 -35.56
N GLY A 445 25.23 12.71 -36.43
CA GLY A 445 24.47 13.93 -36.62
C GLY A 445 23.02 13.68 -37.02
N ILE A 446 22.79 12.80 -38.01
CA ILE A 446 21.44 12.38 -38.44
C ILE A 446 20.65 11.77 -37.28
N ILE A 447 21.25 10.86 -36.52
CA ILE A 447 20.60 10.22 -35.37
C ILE A 447 20.21 11.26 -34.32
N LEU A 448 21.11 12.19 -34.00
CA LEU A 448 20.85 13.22 -33.01
C LEU A 448 19.83 14.26 -33.47
N MET A 449 19.80 14.61 -34.76
CA MET A 449 18.76 15.47 -35.34
C MET A 449 17.39 14.79 -35.30
N GLY A 450 17.32 13.50 -35.64
CA GLY A 450 16.10 12.70 -35.50
C GLY A 450 15.60 12.65 -34.06
N LEU A 451 16.51 12.45 -33.10
CA LEU A 451 16.19 12.48 -31.67
C LEU A 451 15.75 13.87 -31.20
N PHE A 452 16.41 14.93 -31.66
CA PHE A 452 16.03 16.31 -31.37
C PHE A 452 14.61 16.59 -31.84
N GLY A 453 14.29 16.23 -33.09
CA GLY A 453 12.94 16.35 -33.65
C GLY A 453 11.91 15.53 -32.89
N PHE A 454 12.23 14.30 -32.50
CA PHE A 454 11.37 13.44 -31.68
C PHE A 454 11.05 14.08 -30.32
N VAL A 455 12.08 14.54 -29.60
CA VAL A 455 11.92 15.18 -28.28
C VAL A 455 11.17 16.50 -28.41
N LEU A 456 11.48 17.32 -29.42
CA LEU A 456 10.77 18.56 -29.69
C LEU A 456 9.28 18.29 -29.98
N GLY A 457 8.99 17.29 -30.81
CA GLY A 457 7.63 16.88 -31.14
C GLY A 457 6.85 16.36 -29.92
N ASN A 458 7.48 15.60 -29.03
CA ASN A 458 6.85 15.17 -27.78
C ASN A 458 6.56 16.34 -26.84
N ARG A 459 7.44 17.35 -26.82
CA ARG A 459 7.25 18.56 -26.01
C ARG A 459 6.12 19.44 -26.50
N LEU A 460 5.95 19.55 -27.82
CA LEU A 460 4.89 20.35 -28.44
C LEU A 460 3.48 19.70 -28.32
N ARG A 461 3.41 18.39 -28.09
CA ARG A 461 2.13 17.68 -27.88
C ARG A 461 1.59 17.77 -26.46
N ARG A 462 2.43 18.18 -25.51
CA ARG A 462 2.04 18.48 -24.12
C ARG A 462 1.67 19.94 -24.04
#